data_AF-A0A7K4AIC9-F1
#
_entry.id   AF-A0A7K4AIC9-F1
#
_cell.length_a   1.000
_cell.length_b   1.000
_cell.length_c   1.000
_cell.angle_alpha   90.00
_cell.angle_beta   90.00
_cell.angle_gamma   90.00
#
_symmetry.space_group_name_H-M   'P 1'
#
loop_
_entity.id
_entity.type
_entity.pdbx_description
1 polymer ?
#
loop_
_entity_poly.entity_id
_entity_poly.type
_entity_poly.pdbx_seq_one_letter_code
_entity_poly.pdbx_strand_id
1 'polypeptide(L)' 'MTDIVPHKHCLVCGNSVRADENFCDELCESKYKSAQRKQQIMFIIFIIIMGLILILPSILRTNG' A
#
# COMPACT_ATOMS: atom_id res chain seq x y z
N MET A 1 36.32 -3.57 -7.83
CA MET A 1 34.90 -3.41 -7.49
C MET A 1 34.13 -4.43 -8.28
N THR A 2 33.61 -5.46 -7.63
CA THR A 2 32.75 -6.46 -8.28
C THR A 2 31.41 -5.80 -8.54
N ASP A 3 31.06 -5.59 -9.81
CA ASP A 3 29.73 -5.16 -10.24
C ASP A 3 28.74 -6.29 -9.91
N ILE A 4 28.06 -6.15 -8.76
CA ILE A 4 27.04 -7.10 -8.34
C ILE A 4 25.81 -6.77 -9.18
N VAL A 5 25.63 -7.48 -10.29
CA VAL A 5 24.43 -7.32 -11.13
C VAL A 5 23.20 -7.42 -10.23
N PRO A 6 22.33 -6.39 -10.20
CA PRO A 6 21.18 -6.37 -9.30
C PRO A 6 20.22 -7.48 -9.73
N HIS A 7 20.22 -8.58 -8.98
CA HIS A 7 19.24 -9.64 -9.14
C HIS A 7 17.95 -9.18 -8.45
N LYS A 8 16.85 -9.16 -9.19
CA LYS A 8 15.55 -8.82 -8.63
C LYS A 8 14.88 -10.07 -8.06
N HIS A 9 14.23 -9.89 -6.91
CA HIS A 9 13.41 -10.90 -6.26
C HIS A 9 11.95 -10.45 -6.27
N CYS A 10 11.03 -11.41 -6.39
CA CYS A 10 9.60 -11.16 -6.27
C CYS A 10 9.28 -10.54 -4.91
N LEU A 11 8.56 -9.42 -4.91
CA LEU A 11 8.17 -8.69 -3.68
C LEU A 11 7.29 -9.49 -2.72
N VAL A 12 6.72 -10.62 -3.17
CA VAL A 12 5.75 -11.42 -2.40
C VAL A 12 6.34 -12.73 -1.89
N CYS A 13 7.17 -13.41 -2.69
CA CYS A 13 7.68 -14.75 -2.36
C CYS A 13 9.22 -14.85 -2.35
N GLY A 14 9.94 -13.82 -2.83
CA GLY A 14 11.40 -13.84 -2.87
C GLY A 14 12.01 -14.71 -3.98
N ASN A 15 11.22 -15.21 -4.94
CA ASN A 15 11.74 -15.96 -6.08
C ASN A 15 12.50 -15.03 -7.06
N SER A 16 13.49 -15.56 -7.78
CA SER A 16 14.23 -14.78 -8.78
C SER A 16 13.30 -14.35 -9.91
N VAL A 17 13.26 -13.05 -10.21
CA VAL A 17 12.49 -12.49 -11.32
C VAL A 17 13.42 -11.80 -12.30
N ARG A 18 12.95 -11.64 -13.54
CA ARG A 18 13.73 -10.92 -14.55
C ARG A 18 13.89 -9.45 -14.14
N ALA A 19 14.94 -8.79 -14.62
CA ALA A 19 15.25 -7.41 -14.23
C ALA A 19 14.13 -6.40 -14.60
N ASP A 20 13.28 -6.75 -15.55
CA ASP A 20 12.11 -6.00 -16.03
C ASP A 20 10.83 -6.31 -15.24
N GLU A 21 10.79 -7.39 -14.45
CA GLU A 21 9.60 -7.86 -13.76
C GLU A 21 9.72 -7.73 -12.23
N ASN A 22 8.60 -7.50 -11.56
CA ASN A 22 8.53 -7.30 -10.11
C ASN A 22 7.88 -8.49 -9.38
N PHE A 23 7.19 -9.35 -10.11
CA PHE A 23 6.46 -10.50 -9.58
C PHE A 23 6.82 -11.74 -10.40
N CYS A 24 6.87 -12.91 -9.75
CA CYS A 24 7.21 -14.16 -10.43
C CYS A 24 6.04 -14.79 -11.19
N ASP A 25 4.80 -14.40 -10.87
CA ASP A 25 3.58 -14.97 -11.44
C ASP A 25 2.37 -14.05 -11.12
N GLU A 26 1.27 -14.22 -11.84
CA GLU A 26 0.01 -13.49 -11.66
C GLU A 26 -0.59 -13.71 -10.26
N LEU A 27 -0.31 -14.86 -9.63
CA LEU A 27 -0.71 -15.13 -8.25
C LEU A 27 -0.05 -14.16 -7.26
N CYS A 28 1.23 -13.83 -7.47
CA CYS A 28 1.94 -12.89 -6.60
C CYS A 28 1.46 -11.46 -6.86
N GLU A 29 1.24 -11.08 -8.11
CA GLU A 29 0.69 -9.77 -8.45
C GLU A 29 -0.71 -9.57 -7.83
N SER A 30 -1.60 -10.55 -7.96
CA SER A 30 -2.96 -10.49 -7.41
C SER A 30 -2.96 -10.43 -5.87
N LYS A 31 -2.08 -11.19 -5.20
CA LYS A 31 -1.88 -11.10 -3.75
C LYS A 31 -1.42 -9.70 -3.34
N TYR A 32 -0.40 -9.16 -4.01
CA TYR A 32 0.09 -7.82 -3.74
C TYR A 32 -1.00 -6.75 -3.94
N LYS A 33 -1.70 -6.81 -5.08
CA LYS A 33 -2.80 -5.89 -5.40
C LYS A 33 -3.96 -5.99 -4.41
N SER A 34 -4.28 -7.19 -3.93
CA SER A 34 -5.31 -7.39 -2.91
C SER A 34 -4.91 -6.78 -1.57
N ALA A 35 -3.64 -6.91 -1.17
CA ALA A 35 -3.10 -6.30 0.04
C ALA A 35 -3.07 -4.77 -0.07
N GLN A 36 -2.64 -4.25 -1.23
CA GLN A 36 -2.61 -2.82 -1.51
C GLN A 36 -4.02 -2.21 -1.48
N ARG A 37 -5.03 -2.87 -2.09
CA ARG A 37 -6.43 -2.43 -2.02
C ARG A 37 -6.93 -2.35 -0.58
N LYS A 38 -6.63 -3.35 0.24
CA LYS A 38 -6.98 -3.34 1.67
C LYS A 38 -6.32 -2.16 2.40
N GLN A 39 -5.05 -1.90 2.14
CA GLN A 39 -4.34 -0.76 2.72
C GLN A 39 -4.95 0.58 2.27
N GLN A 40 -5.31 0.73 0.99
CA GLN A 40 -5.97 1.92 0.47
C GLN A 40 -7.32 2.16 1.14
N ILE A 41 -8.14 1.12 1.30
CA ILE A 41 -9.44 1.22 1.99
C ILE A 41 -9.23 1.64 3.45
N MET A 42 -8.30 1.01 4.16
CA MET A 42 -7.99 1.35 5.55
C MET A 42 -7.47 2.79 5.67
N PHE A 43 -6.67 3.25 4.72
CA PHE A 43 -6.18 4.62 4.68
C PHE A 43 -7.31 5.63 4.45
N ILE A 44 -8.24 5.35 3.53
CA ILE A 44 -9.41 6.21 3.29
C ILE A 44 -10.28 6.32 4.56
N ILE A 45 -10.55 5.18 5.22
CA ILE A 45 -11.31 5.16 6.48
C ILE A 45 -10.60 6.00 7.55
N PHE A 46 -9.28 5.87 7.67
CA PHE A 46 -8.48 6.66 8.60
C PHE A 46 -8.60 8.16 8.34
N ILE A 47 -8.52 8.59 7.08
CA ILE A 47 -8.70 10.01 6.70
C ILE A 47 -10.10 10.52 7.04
N ILE A 48 -11.15 9.73 6.80
CA ILE A 48 -12.53 10.10 7.16
C ILE A 48 -12.66 10.29 8.66
N ILE A 49 -12.19 9.33 9.46
CA ILE A 49 -12.25 9.40 10.93
C ILE A 49 -11.47 10.62 11.44
N MET A 50 -10.28 10.86 10.90
CA MET A 50 -9.46 12.00 11.28
C MET A 50 -10.15 13.33 10.93
N GLY A 51 -10.78 13.41 9.76
CA GLY A 51 -11.61 14.55 9.38
C GLY A 51 -12.77 14.78 10.36
N LEU A 52 -13.49 13.71 10.73
CA LEU A 52 -14.57 13.80 11.71
C LEU A 52 -14.09 14.32 13.07
N ILE A 53 -12.97 13.80 13.60
CA ILE A 53 -12.42 14.23 14.89
C ILE A 53 -12.04 15.72 14.89
N LEU A 54 -11.50 16.23 13.78
CA LEU A 54 -11.10 17.64 13.68
C LEU A 54 -12.28 18.58 13.41
N ILE A 55 -13.26 18.12 12.63
CA ILE A 55 -14.36 18.96 12.14
C ILE A 55 -15.57 18.93 13.09
N LEU A 56 -15.93 17.78 13.70
CA LEU A 56 -17.06 17.70 14.65
C LEU A 56 -16.99 18.74 15.79
N PRO A 57 -15.88 18.88 16.54
CA PRO A 57 -15.83 19.84 17.64
C PRO A 57 -15.91 21.29 17.12
N SER A 58 -15.42 21.55 15.91
CA SER A 58 -15.49 22.87 15.27
C SER A 58 -16.92 23.24 14.87
N ILE A 59 -17.71 22.27 14.38
CA ILE A 59 -19.12 22.46 14.03
C ILE A 59 -19.99 22.56 15.28
N LEU A 60 -19.79 21.69 16.28
CA LEU A 60 -20.55 21.68 17.54
C LEU A 60 -20.40 23.01 18.30
N ARG A 61 -19.22 23.64 18.24
CA ARG A 61 -18.97 24.94 18.86
C ARG A 61 -19.60 26.13 18.11
N THR A 62 -19.87 26.00 16.82
CA THR A 62 -20.48 27.08 16.00
C THR A 62 -22.00 27.15 16.17
N ASN A 63 -22.65 26.02 16.49
CA ASN A 63 -24.10 25.93 16.64
C ASN A 63 -24.59 26.09 18.09
N GLY A 64 -23.72 26.46 19.03
CA GLY A 64 -24.00 26.66 20.45
C GLY A 64 -23.78 28.09 20.91
#